data_AF-A5BV93-F1
#
_entry.id   AF-A5BV93-F1
#
_cell.length_a   1.000
_cell.length_b   1.000
_cell.length_c   1.000
_cell.angle_alpha   90.00
_cell.angle_beta   90.00
_cell.angle_gamma   90.00
#
_symmetry.space_group_name_H-M   'P 1'
#
loop_
_entity.id
_entity.type
_entity.pdbx_description
1 polymer ?
#
loop_
_entity_poly.entity_id
_entity_poly.type
_entity_poly.pdbx_seq_one_letter_code
_entity_poly.pdbx_strand_id
1 'polypeptide(L)'
;MSRYDGRSGDPGSYRDRRSESGFGGASGYGSGGVRSSSSKRDLDGVESPRKPDLDGLTPFEKNFYVESPAVAAMSEKEVEQYRERREITVEGRDVPKPVMNFRDVGLPVEFEHFT
;
A
#
# COMPACT_ATOMS: atom_id res chain seq x y z
N MET A 1 29.25 -41.42 0.76
CA MET A 1 30.66 -41.72 0.42
C MET A 1 30.94 -41.15 -0.97
N SER A 2 32.11 -40.48 -1.12
CA SER A 2 32.75 -40.04 -2.38
C SER A 2 32.04 -38.89 -3.12
N ARG A 3 32.54 -37.65 -3.28
CA ARG A 3 33.90 -37.08 -3.45
C ARG A 3 34.73 -37.75 -4.55
N TYR A 4 34.72 -37.12 -5.73
CA TYR A 4 35.77 -37.05 -6.76
C TYR A 4 35.77 -35.56 -7.16
N ASP A 5 36.80 -34.75 -6.86
CA ASP A 5 38.09 -34.61 -7.58
C ASP A 5 37.87 -34.51 -9.10
N GLY A 6 38.25 -33.47 -9.84
CA GLY A 6 39.21 -32.39 -9.65
C GLY A 6 39.86 -32.17 -11.02
N ARG A 7 39.77 -30.97 -11.61
CA ARG A 7 40.68 -30.58 -12.70
C ARG A 7 40.83 -29.08 -12.80
N SER A 8 42.02 -28.66 -12.41
CA SER A 8 42.65 -27.36 -12.61
C SER A 8 42.62 -26.95 -14.08
N GLY A 9 42.31 -25.67 -14.33
CA GLY A 9 42.25 -25.10 -15.67
C GLY A 9 42.17 -23.57 -15.63
N ASP A 10 43.32 -22.98 -15.27
CA ASP A 10 43.91 -21.70 -15.65
C ASP A 10 43.08 -20.38 -15.79
N PRO A 11 43.61 -19.24 -15.30
CA PRO A 11 42.89 -18.00 -15.10
C PRO A 11 43.21 -16.95 -16.18
N GLY A 12 42.33 -16.68 -17.15
CA GLY A 12 42.67 -15.60 -18.09
C GLY A 12 41.85 -15.37 -19.34
N SER A 13 40.52 -15.21 -19.26
CA SER A 13 39.76 -14.96 -20.51
C SER A 13 38.59 -13.99 -20.45
N TYR A 14 38.49 -13.14 -19.42
CA TYR A 14 37.55 -11.99 -19.46
C TYR A 14 38.13 -10.66 -18.95
N ARG A 15 39.44 -10.58 -18.73
CA ARG A 15 40.17 -9.31 -18.77
C ARG A 15 40.49 -9.07 -20.23
N ASP A 16 39.69 -8.30 -20.95
CA ASP A 16 40.11 -7.52 -22.13
C ASP A 16 38.93 -6.74 -22.72
N ARG A 17 38.34 -5.84 -21.93
CA ARG A 17 37.62 -4.66 -22.44
C ARG A 17 37.74 -3.48 -21.49
N ARG A 18 38.98 -3.00 -21.29
CA ARG A 18 39.19 -1.61 -20.90
C ARG A 18 40.56 -1.13 -21.38
N SER A 19 40.60 -0.68 -22.62
CA SER A 19 41.66 0.20 -23.11
C SER A 19 40.97 1.47 -23.60
N GLU A 20 40.80 2.41 -22.67
CA GLU A 20 41.04 3.83 -22.94
C GLU A 20 41.05 4.58 -21.60
N SER A 21 42.07 5.40 -21.40
CA SER A 21 42.13 6.48 -20.40
C SER A 21 42.15 6.09 -18.91
N GLY A 22 43.36 5.96 -18.38
CA GLY A 22 43.92 7.02 -17.52
C GLY A 22 43.69 6.92 -16.01
N PHE A 23 44.78 7.12 -15.27
CA PHE A 23 44.90 7.34 -13.82
C PHE A 23 44.58 6.12 -12.93
N GLY A 24 45.51 5.49 -12.21
CA GLY A 24 46.65 6.07 -11.50
C GLY A 24 46.28 6.33 -10.05
N GLY A 25 46.65 5.41 -9.16
CA GLY A 25 47.08 5.76 -7.81
C GLY A 25 46.11 5.51 -6.63
N ALA A 26 46.62 4.68 -5.73
CA ALA A 26 46.74 4.93 -4.29
C ALA A 26 45.55 4.74 -3.32
N SER A 27 45.81 3.87 -2.34
CA SER A 27 45.42 3.94 -0.93
C SER A 27 45.01 5.32 -0.42
N GLY A 28 44.00 5.37 0.46
CA GLY A 28 43.73 6.56 1.26
C GLY A 28 42.64 6.39 2.31
N TYR A 29 43.02 6.52 3.57
CA TYR A 29 42.15 6.77 4.71
C TYR A 29 41.33 8.06 4.53
N GLY A 30 40.05 8.01 4.92
CA GLY A 30 39.33 9.15 5.50
C GLY A 30 38.68 10.18 4.58
N SER A 31 37.60 10.76 5.11
CA SER A 31 37.01 12.07 4.81
C SER A 31 35.73 12.09 3.96
N GLY A 32 34.63 12.47 4.64
CA GLY A 32 33.78 13.57 4.19
C GLY A 32 32.81 13.29 3.05
N GLY A 33 31.64 12.73 3.39
CA GLY A 33 30.51 12.60 2.47
C GLY A 33 29.24 13.22 3.06
N VAL A 34 29.14 14.55 3.00
CA VAL A 34 27.90 15.30 3.25
C VAL A 34 26.87 14.89 2.21
N ARG A 35 25.77 14.23 2.62
CA ARG A 35 24.46 14.25 1.93
C ARG A 35 23.46 13.29 2.55
N SER A 36 22.56 13.85 3.33
CA SER A 36 21.11 13.75 3.15
C SER A 36 20.54 14.15 4.49
N SER A 37 20.16 15.43 4.61
CA SER A 37 19.23 15.87 5.65
C SER A 37 17.90 15.17 5.38
N SER A 38 17.80 13.90 5.76
CA SER A 38 16.52 13.31 6.09
C SER A 38 16.10 13.98 7.38
N SER A 39 15.54 15.18 7.25
CA SER A 39 14.63 15.74 8.24
C SER A 39 13.44 14.77 8.28
N LYS A 40 13.68 13.61 8.90
CA LYS A 40 12.66 12.75 9.47
C LYS A 40 12.06 13.62 10.55
N ARG A 41 11.08 14.41 10.12
CA ARG A 41 10.29 15.28 10.98
C ARG A 41 9.92 14.45 12.19
N ASP A 42 10.32 14.96 13.34
CA ASP A 42 10.09 14.45 14.68
C ASP A 42 8.58 14.26 14.90
N LEU A 43 8.04 13.14 14.43
CA LEU A 43 6.67 12.68 14.70
C LEU A 43 6.66 11.57 15.77
N ASP A 44 7.80 11.29 16.41
CA ASP A 44 7.93 10.33 17.52
C ASP A 44 7.40 10.90 18.85
N GLY A 45 7.01 12.17 18.91
CA GLY A 45 6.63 12.86 20.15
C GLY A 45 5.13 13.08 20.37
N VAL A 46 4.27 12.78 19.39
CA VAL A 46 2.82 12.87 19.60
C VAL A 46 2.33 11.53 20.11
N GLU A 47 2.31 11.37 21.44
CA GLU A 47 1.60 10.26 22.07
C GLU A 47 0.21 10.17 21.46
N SER A 48 -0.10 9.02 20.85
CA SER A 48 -1.44 8.74 20.36
C SER A 48 -2.42 9.01 21.50
N PRO A 49 -3.51 9.78 21.30
CA PRO A 49 -4.49 10.05 22.35
C PRO A 49 -4.84 8.72 23.02
N ARG A 50 -4.65 8.66 24.34
CA ARG A 50 -4.92 7.45 25.14
C ARG A 50 -6.28 6.93 24.71
N LYS A 51 -6.33 5.66 24.27
CA LYS A 51 -7.58 5.04 23.82
C LYS A 51 -8.62 5.23 24.93
N PRO A 52 -9.83 5.73 24.62
CA PRO A 52 -10.86 5.90 25.63
C PRO A 52 -11.16 4.53 26.25
N ASP A 53 -11.38 4.52 27.56
CA ASP A 53 -11.85 3.33 28.26
C ASP A 53 -13.28 3.04 27.79
N LEU A 54 -13.49 1.83 27.25
CA LEU A 54 -14.78 1.39 26.70
C LEU A 54 -15.53 0.49 27.69
N ASP A 55 -14.94 0.22 28.87
CA ASP A 55 -15.53 -0.63 29.88
C ASP A 55 -16.80 0.00 30.47
N GLY A 56 -17.85 -0.81 30.64
CA GLY A 56 -19.13 -0.37 31.22
C GLY A 56 -20.08 0.35 30.25
N LEU A 57 -19.73 0.50 28.97
CA LEU A 57 -20.63 1.00 27.95
C LEU A 57 -21.68 -0.06 27.54
N THR A 58 -22.88 0.40 27.18
CA THR A 58 -23.91 -0.49 26.61
C THR A 58 -23.45 -0.96 25.23
N PRO A 59 -23.50 -2.28 24.93
CA PRO A 59 -23.14 -2.78 23.61
C PRO A 59 -24.11 -2.24 22.55
N PHE A 60 -23.59 -1.95 21.36
CA PHE A 60 -24.39 -1.53 20.22
C PHE A 60 -24.01 -2.35 18.98
N GLU A 61 -24.99 -2.55 18.10
CA GLU A 61 -24.77 -3.24 16.82
C GLU A 61 -24.18 -2.26 15.79
N LYS A 62 -22.96 -2.55 15.32
CA LYS A 62 -22.29 -1.75 14.29
C LYS A 62 -22.57 -2.26 12.88
N ASN A 63 -22.83 -3.55 12.72
CA ASN A 63 -23.03 -4.19 11.43
C ASN A 63 -24.50 -4.13 11.04
N PHE A 64 -25.01 -2.92 10.78
CA PHE A 64 -26.40 -2.70 10.40
C PHE A 64 -26.61 -2.55 8.88
N TYR A 65 -25.53 -2.53 8.08
CA TYR A 65 -25.65 -2.37 6.63
C TYR A 65 -26.23 -3.64 6.00
N VAL A 66 -27.34 -3.47 5.28
CA VAL A 66 -27.97 -4.51 4.46
C VAL A 66 -27.99 -4.02 3.02
N GLU A 67 -27.31 -4.74 2.14
CA GLU A 67 -27.23 -4.39 0.72
C GLU A 67 -28.61 -4.52 0.05
N SER A 68 -29.01 -3.52 -0.75
CA SER A 68 -30.27 -3.60 -1.48
C SER A 68 -30.16 -4.64 -2.61
N PRO A 69 -31.27 -5.29 -3.01
CA PRO A 69 -31.25 -6.24 -4.13
C PRO A 69 -30.72 -5.64 -5.44
N ALA A 70 -30.97 -4.35 -5.68
CA ALA A 70 -30.49 -3.65 -6.86
C ALA A 70 -28.96 -3.49 -6.84
N VAL A 71 -28.39 -3.15 -5.68
CA VAL A 71 -26.94 -3.02 -5.49
C VAL A 71 -26.28 -4.40 -5.56
N ALA A 72 -26.86 -5.41 -4.90
CA ALA A 72 -26.37 -6.78 -4.91
C ALA A 72 -26.35 -7.38 -6.33
N ALA A 73 -27.36 -7.07 -7.16
CA ALA A 73 -27.46 -7.56 -8.54
C ALA A 73 -26.43 -6.93 -9.51
N MET A 74 -25.74 -5.85 -9.14
CA MET A 74 -24.76 -5.21 -10.02
C MET A 74 -23.57 -6.14 -10.31
N SER A 75 -23.18 -6.19 -11.58
CA SER A 75 -21.97 -6.89 -11.98
C SER A 75 -20.71 -6.13 -11.57
N GLU A 76 -19.59 -6.85 -11.42
CA GLU A 76 -18.30 -6.24 -11.08
C GLU A 76 -17.88 -5.17 -12.10
N LYS A 77 -18.17 -5.42 -13.39
CA LYS A 77 -17.90 -4.47 -14.48
C LYS A 77 -18.69 -3.17 -14.33
N GLU A 78 -19.97 -3.25 -13.96
CA GLU A 78 -20.78 -2.05 -13.73
C GLU A 78 -20.30 -1.26 -12.51
N VAL A 79 -19.88 -1.97 -11.46
CA VAL A 79 -19.30 -1.37 -10.26
C VAL A 79 -18.01 -0.63 -10.59
N GLU A 80 -17.11 -1.24 -11.35
CA GLU A 80 -15.84 -0.63 -11.76
C GLU A 80 -16.08 0.59 -12.67
N GLN A 81 -16.93 0.46 -13.69
CA GLN A 81 -17.31 1.60 -14.54
C GLN A 81 -17.93 2.75 -13.74
N TYR A 82 -18.74 2.45 -12.72
CA TYR A 82 -19.29 3.47 -11.84
C TYR A 82 -18.20 4.17 -11.04
N ARG A 83 -17.26 3.40 -10.48
CA ARG A 83 -16.12 3.92 -9.71
C ARG A 83 -15.23 4.80 -10.60
N GLU A 84 -14.86 4.34 -11.78
CA GLU A 84 -14.08 5.12 -12.75
C GLU A 84 -14.78 6.42 -13.15
N ARG A 85 -16.06 6.35 -13.53
CA ARG A 85 -16.84 7.53 -13.96
C ARG A 85 -17.00 8.57 -12.86
N ARG A 86 -16.98 8.14 -11.59
CA ARG A 86 -17.12 9.01 -10.42
C ARG A 86 -15.78 9.31 -9.73
N GLU A 87 -14.67 8.90 -10.34
CA GLU A 87 -13.31 9.10 -9.81
C GLU A 87 -13.12 8.51 -8.39
N ILE A 88 -13.80 7.39 -8.11
CA ILE A 88 -13.74 6.68 -6.83
C ILE A 88 -12.60 5.66 -6.88
N THR A 89 -11.68 5.77 -5.93
CA THR A 89 -10.67 4.75 -5.65
C THR A 89 -11.00 4.02 -4.36
N VAL A 90 -10.71 2.72 -4.33
CA VAL A 90 -11.02 1.85 -3.19
C VAL A 90 -9.79 1.06 -2.81
N GLU A 91 -9.43 1.12 -1.54
CA GLU A 91 -8.37 0.32 -0.94
C GLU A 91 -8.95 -0.50 0.22
N GLY A 92 -8.68 -1.79 0.24
CA GLY A 92 -9.18 -2.71 1.26
C GLY A 92 -9.76 -3.98 0.68
N ARG A 93 -10.16 -4.89 1.57
CA ARG A 93 -10.86 -6.14 1.23
C ARG A 93 -12.33 -6.00 1.62
N ASP A 94 -13.19 -6.74 0.92
CA ASP A 94 -14.62 -6.83 1.22
C ASP A 94 -15.34 -5.48 1.24
N VAL A 95 -14.94 -4.55 0.36
CA VAL A 95 -15.55 -3.22 0.26
C VAL A 95 -16.90 -3.33 -0.45
N PRO A 96 -18.01 -2.87 0.18
CA PRO A 96 -19.34 -2.91 -0.43
C PRO A 96 -19.41 -2.21 -1.78
N LYS A 97 -20.38 -2.64 -2.60
CA LYS A 97 -20.63 -2.03 -3.90
C LYS A 97 -21.15 -0.59 -3.72
N PRO A 98 -20.84 0.32 -4.66
CA PRO A 98 -21.31 1.70 -4.58
C PRO A 98 -22.83 1.76 -4.76
N VAL A 99 -23.49 2.59 -3.96
CA VAL A 99 -24.92 2.85 -4.12
C VAL A 99 -25.13 3.91 -5.20
N MET A 100 -26.05 3.66 -6.14
CA MET A 100 -26.34 4.58 -7.25
C MET A 100 -27.54 5.50 -6.98
N ASN A 101 -28.53 5.05 -6.20
CA ASN A 101 -29.74 5.81 -5.89
C ASN A 101 -29.98 5.89 -4.39
N PHE A 102 -30.56 7.00 -3.91
CA PHE A 102 -30.84 7.18 -2.48
C PHE A 102 -31.81 6.14 -1.88
N ARG A 103 -32.74 5.63 -2.70
CA ARG A 103 -33.69 4.58 -2.29
C ARG A 103 -33.02 3.27 -1.90
N ASP A 104 -31.81 3.03 -2.39
CA ASP A 104 -31.05 1.81 -2.13
C ASP A 104 -30.25 1.86 -0.81
N VAL A 105 -30.28 2.99 -0.09
CA VAL A 105 -29.49 3.22 1.13
C VAL A 105 -30.17 2.67 2.40
N GLY A 106 -31.44 2.24 2.31
CA GLY A 106 -32.19 1.72 3.47
C GLY A 106 -32.52 2.79 4.52
N LEU A 107 -32.58 4.07 4.10
CA LEU A 107 -32.96 5.17 4.97
C LEU A 107 -34.46 5.13 5.30
N PRO A 108 -34.87 5.60 6.49
CA PRO A 108 -36.29 5.77 6.81
C PRO A 108 -36.99 6.72 5.83
N VAL A 109 -38.27 6.47 5.57
CA VAL A 109 -39.13 7.26 4.67
C VAL A 109 -39.19 8.76 5.00
N GLU A 110 -38.95 9.13 6.26
CA GLU A 110 -38.87 10.52 6.71
C GLU A 110 -37.76 11.32 6.00
N PHE A 111 -36.73 10.63 5.48
CA PHE A 111 -35.60 11.25 4.78
C PHE A 111 -35.77 11.29 3.26
N GLU A 112 -36.85 10.74 2.69
CA GLU A 112 -37.06 10.70 1.23
C GLU A 112 -37.67 11.99 0.64
N HIS A 113 -38.13 12.93 1.47
CA HIS A 113 -38.81 14.17 1.03
C HIS A 113 -37.87 15.33 0.68
N PHE A 114 -36.54 15.18 0.84
CA PHE A 114 -35.55 16.23 0.56
C PHE A 114 -34.89 16.12 -0.83
N THR A 115 -35.37 15.23 -1.69
CA THR A 115 -34.88 14.99 -3.06
C THR A 115 -36.02 15.05 -4.07
#